data_AF-A0A8H3UYK1-F1
#
_entry.id   AF-A0A8H3UYK1-F1
#
_cell.length_a   1.000
_cell.length_b   1.000
_cell.length_c   1.000
_cell.angle_alpha   90.00
_cell.angle_beta   90.00
_cell.angle_gamma   90.00
#
_symmetry.space_group_name_H-M   'P 1'
#
loop_
_entity.id
_entity.type
_entity.pdbx_description
1 polymer ?
#
loop_
_entity_poly.entity_id
_entity_poly.type
_entity_poly.pdbx_seq_one_letter_code
_entity_poly.pdbx_strand_id
1 'polypeptide(L)'
;MSTKRKISPSGTSRALKQTKLIFGKKMATPLDHQPQHTMATKRNKAPEIVEGSKSGDDIRAIVLDKSDSDGKNSSADVMPKSGGTVTYASMASKAAEKDKKQMSPTQSPSPSNSKTFVITDRVGDIFDAPDGAVIIHACNCMGSWAAGIAAAFKQRYPKAFAKYALHCKQNTPNSLWGTALLIPPMETKGPRHYVGCLFTSRRYGRGKDSPAQILAKTGPAMEILVEMMRKPTAKDTITEIRICQINSGLFSVPWEKSKAIIEELEIGDGDLRKEIIVYTQPTS
;
A
#
# COMPACT_ATOMS: atom_id res chain seq x y z
N MET A 1 23.86 65.51 37.01
CA MET A 1 22.61 65.22 36.27
C MET A 1 22.70 63.83 35.68
N SER A 2 21.67 63.00 35.93
CA SER A 2 21.26 61.81 35.15
C SER A 2 22.26 60.65 34.98
N THR A 3 21.92 59.37 35.13
CA THR A 3 20.79 58.63 35.74
C THR A 3 21.23 57.16 35.69
N LYS A 4 21.01 56.40 36.77
CA LYS A 4 21.18 54.94 36.80
C LYS A 4 20.28 54.26 35.76
N ARG A 5 20.79 53.27 35.03
CA ARG A 5 19.98 52.16 34.49
C ARG A 5 20.48 50.84 35.06
N LYS A 6 19.57 50.16 35.77
CA LYS A 6 19.70 48.77 36.21
C LYS A 6 19.44 47.85 35.02
N ILE A 7 20.27 46.81 34.88
CA ILE A 7 20.05 45.65 34.02
C ILE A 7 19.81 44.46 34.96
N SER A 8 18.71 43.73 34.73
CA SER A 8 18.35 42.50 35.44
C SER A 8 18.94 41.29 34.71
N PRO A 9 19.47 40.26 35.41
CA PRO A 9 20.06 39.08 34.78
C PRO A 9 19.04 37.95 34.60
N SER A 10 19.03 37.34 33.41
CA SER A 10 18.41 36.03 33.15
C SER A 10 19.48 35.08 32.62
N GLY A 11 19.76 33.98 33.33
CA GLY A 11 20.70 32.98 32.81
C GLY A 11 21.20 31.99 33.86
N THR A 12 20.32 31.14 34.39
CA THR A 12 20.75 29.91 35.07
C THR A 12 20.91 28.78 34.06
N SER A 13 22.18 28.50 33.75
CA SER A 13 22.66 27.30 33.08
C SER A 13 22.47 26.07 33.98
N ARG A 14 21.97 24.96 33.44
CA ARG A 14 22.03 23.65 34.10
C ARG A 14 22.50 22.58 33.12
N ALA A 15 23.58 21.93 33.54
CA ALA A 15 24.42 21.04 32.78
C ALA A 15 23.73 19.73 32.35
N LEU A 16 24.01 19.31 31.10
CA LEU A 16 23.80 17.96 30.64
C LEU A 16 24.81 17.01 31.32
N LYS A 17 24.30 15.98 32.00
CA LYS A 17 25.08 14.79 32.37
C LYS A 17 25.05 13.80 31.21
N GLN A 18 26.21 13.58 30.61
CA GLN A 18 26.46 12.62 29.54
C GLN A 18 26.99 11.32 30.18
N THR A 19 26.22 10.25 30.12
CA THR A 19 26.65 8.93 30.62
C THR A 19 27.41 8.18 29.53
N LYS A 20 28.68 7.91 29.83
CA LYS A 20 29.69 7.27 28.97
C LYS A 20 29.56 5.74 29.12
N LEU A 21 29.29 5.03 28.02
CA LEU A 21 29.31 3.56 27.99
C LEU A 21 30.74 3.09 27.70
N ILE A 22 31.27 2.18 28.54
CA ILE A 22 32.65 1.69 28.53
C ILE A 22 32.77 0.43 27.66
N PHE A 23 33.87 0.38 26.92
CA PHE A 23 34.33 -0.66 26.00
C PHE A 23 35.01 -1.81 26.77
N GLY A 24 34.72 -3.08 26.45
CA GLY A 24 35.36 -4.28 27.00
C GLY A 24 35.92 -5.18 25.88
N LYS A 25 37.15 -5.65 26.07
CA LYS A 25 38.10 -6.22 25.09
C LYS A 25 37.90 -7.73 24.77
N LYS A 26 38.47 -8.12 23.61
CA LYS A 26 38.70 -9.46 23.03
C LYS A 26 39.45 -10.46 23.94
N MET A 27 39.27 -11.77 23.66
CA MET A 27 40.28 -12.84 23.81
C MET A 27 40.13 -13.90 22.70
N ALA A 28 41.24 -14.58 22.39
CA ALA A 28 41.55 -15.31 21.15
C ALA A 28 41.31 -16.84 21.18
N THR A 29 41.51 -17.45 20.01
CA THR A 29 41.42 -18.87 19.60
C THR A 29 42.52 -19.78 20.18
N PRO A 30 42.41 -21.11 19.97
CA PRO A 30 43.41 -21.77 19.11
C PRO A 30 42.86 -22.78 18.07
N LEU A 31 43.71 -23.00 17.05
CA LEU A 31 43.70 -23.97 15.93
C LEU A 31 43.64 -25.43 16.43
N ASP A 32 43.30 -26.48 15.66
CA ASP A 32 44.04 -26.96 14.48
C ASP A 32 43.38 -28.21 13.82
N HIS A 33 43.88 -28.56 12.62
CA HIS A 33 43.79 -29.82 11.83
C HIS A 33 42.70 -30.00 10.74
N GLN A 34 43.09 -29.66 9.50
CA GLN A 34 42.76 -30.43 8.29
C GLN A 34 43.63 -31.70 8.20
N PRO A 35 43.27 -32.68 7.33
CA PRO A 35 44.01 -32.74 6.06
C PRO A 35 43.12 -33.04 4.82
N GLN A 36 43.73 -32.80 3.66
CA GLN A 36 43.17 -32.91 2.30
C GLN A 36 43.49 -34.26 1.62
N HIS A 37 43.08 -34.34 0.33
CA HIS A 37 43.32 -35.34 -0.75
C HIS A 37 42.05 -36.20 -1.06
N THR A 38 41.65 -36.50 -2.30
CA THR A 38 42.12 -36.25 -3.69
C THR A 38 41.01 -36.66 -4.67
N MET A 39 41.06 -36.15 -5.91
CA MET A 39 40.25 -36.57 -7.06
C MET A 39 40.50 -38.03 -7.50
N ALA A 40 39.46 -38.75 -7.90
CA ALA A 40 39.52 -39.74 -8.99
C ALA A 40 38.12 -40.15 -9.50
N THR A 41 37.95 -40.05 -10.81
CA THR A 41 36.84 -40.53 -11.64
C THR A 41 36.69 -42.06 -11.63
N LYS A 42 35.45 -42.57 -11.71
CA LYS A 42 35.14 -43.84 -12.38
C LYS A 42 33.67 -43.90 -12.83
N ARG A 43 33.48 -43.99 -14.15
CA ARG A 43 32.27 -44.49 -14.81
C ARG A 43 32.01 -45.93 -14.36
N ASN A 44 30.75 -46.32 -14.25
CA ASN A 44 30.29 -47.61 -14.76
C ASN A 44 28.76 -47.65 -14.98
N LYS A 45 28.42 -48.59 -15.85
CA LYS A 45 27.27 -48.74 -16.74
C LYS A 45 26.10 -49.48 -16.05
N ALA A 46 24.90 -49.29 -16.60
CA ALA A 46 23.62 -49.88 -16.18
C ALA A 46 23.57 -51.43 -16.17
N PRO A 47 22.49 -52.02 -15.63
CA PRO A 47 21.51 -52.61 -16.54
C PRO A 47 20.01 -52.39 -16.19
N GLU A 48 19.21 -52.30 -17.26
CA GLU A 48 17.89 -52.92 -17.56
C GLU A 48 17.31 -53.94 -16.56
N ILE A 49 16.01 -54.24 -16.38
CA ILE A 49 14.65 -53.93 -16.91
C ILE A 49 13.68 -54.44 -15.80
N VAL A 50 12.44 -53.93 -15.67
CA VAL A 50 11.16 -54.71 -15.59
C VAL A 50 9.97 -53.75 -15.41
N GLU A 51 8.96 -53.97 -16.25
CA GLU A 51 7.67 -53.30 -16.42
C GLU A 51 6.73 -53.38 -15.20
N GLY A 52 5.73 -52.48 -15.12
CA GLY A 52 4.60 -52.69 -14.22
C GLY A 52 3.62 -51.53 -13.94
N SER A 53 2.94 -51.02 -14.97
CA SER A 53 1.54 -50.53 -15.00
C SER A 53 0.95 -49.50 -14.01
N LYS A 54 0.47 -48.38 -14.63
CA LYS A 54 -0.80 -47.61 -14.42
C LYS A 54 -0.97 -46.89 -13.06
N SER A 55 -1.42 -45.64 -12.92
CA SER A 55 -2.34 -44.73 -13.65
C SER A 55 -2.15 -43.31 -13.06
N GLY A 56 -2.11 -42.23 -13.82
CA GLY A 56 -3.31 -41.42 -14.13
C GLY A 56 -3.15 -39.95 -13.69
N ASP A 57 -2.93 -39.09 -14.68
CA ASP A 57 -3.34 -37.67 -14.84
C ASP A 57 -2.68 -36.51 -14.06
N ASP A 58 -1.69 -35.93 -14.75
CA ASP A 58 -1.18 -34.55 -14.67
C ASP A 58 -2.19 -33.52 -15.24
N ILE A 59 -2.40 -32.39 -14.55
CA ILE A 59 -2.97 -31.16 -15.15
C ILE A 59 -1.83 -30.23 -15.56
N ARG A 60 -1.71 -30.04 -16.88
CA ARG A 60 -0.73 -29.19 -17.57
C ARG A 60 -0.97 -27.69 -17.33
N ALA A 61 0.12 -27.00 -17.01
CA ALA A 61 0.27 -25.56 -17.20
C ALA A 61 0.41 -25.24 -18.71
N ILE A 62 -0.35 -24.26 -19.20
CA ILE A 62 -0.24 -23.76 -20.58
C ILE A 62 0.68 -22.54 -20.57
N VAL A 63 1.85 -22.71 -21.18
CA VAL A 63 2.72 -21.63 -21.69
C VAL A 63 2.54 -21.65 -23.21
N LEU A 64 2.18 -20.51 -23.81
CA LEU A 64 2.20 -20.35 -25.25
C LEU A 64 3.40 -19.49 -25.64
N ASP A 65 4.20 -20.08 -26.51
CA ASP A 65 5.45 -19.61 -27.08
C ASP A 65 5.20 -18.56 -28.18
N LYS A 66 6.18 -17.67 -28.37
CA LYS A 66 6.19 -16.64 -29.41
C LYS A 66 7.01 -17.15 -30.59
N SER A 67 6.47 -17.01 -31.80
CA SER A 67 7.25 -17.05 -33.04
C SER A 67 7.24 -15.68 -33.70
N ASP A 68 8.45 -15.25 -34.08
CA ASP A 68 8.73 -14.03 -34.85
C ASP A 68 8.32 -14.17 -36.32
N SER A 69 7.87 -13.06 -36.92
CA SER A 69 8.11 -12.76 -38.33
C SER A 69 8.05 -11.25 -38.60
N ASP A 70 9.08 -10.78 -39.30
CA ASP A 70 9.27 -9.39 -39.72
C ASP A 70 8.29 -8.95 -40.82
N GLY A 71 7.83 -7.70 -40.73
CA GLY A 71 7.07 -7.03 -41.78
C GLY A 71 6.90 -5.54 -41.51
N LYS A 72 7.76 -4.72 -42.12
CA LYS A 72 7.60 -3.26 -42.22
C LYS A 72 6.29 -2.91 -42.92
N ASN A 73 5.46 -2.06 -42.29
CA ASN A 73 4.89 -0.92 -43.00
C ASN A 73 4.36 0.17 -42.06
N SER A 74 4.64 1.40 -42.45
CA SER A 74 4.14 2.66 -41.92
C SER A 74 2.63 2.78 -42.03
N SER A 75 1.97 3.27 -40.99
CA SER A 75 0.88 4.25 -41.11
C SER A 75 0.61 4.89 -39.76
N ALA A 76 0.56 6.21 -39.78
CA ALA A 76 0.02 7.02 -38.71
C ALA A 76 -1.49 6.75 -38.55
N ASP A 77 -1.98 7.19 -37.39
CA ASP A 77 -3.35 7.62 -37.09
C ASP A 77 -4.21 6.81 -36.10
N VAL A 78 -4.88 7.65 -35.30
CA VAL A 78 -6.10 7.47 -34.52
C VAL A 78 -5.98 6.93 -33.10
N MET A 79 -5.64 7.86 -32.21
CA MET A 79 -5.91 7.83 -30.78
C MET A 79 -7.43 7.93 -30.53
N PRO A 80 -8.07 7.03 -29.76
CA PRO A 80 -9.47 7.23 -29.38
C PRO A 80 -9.54 8.28 -28.26
N LYS A 81 -10.16 9.42 -28.58
CA LYS A 81 -10.61 10.42 -27.60
C LYS A 81 -11.91 9.94 -26.97
N SER A 82 -11.90 9.63 -25.68
CA SER A 82 -13.10 9.67 -24.83
C SER A 82 -12.73 9.81 -23.35
N GLY A 83 -13.44 10.70 -22.65
CA GLY A 83 -13.37 10.90 -21.19
C GLY A 83 -12.74 12.23 -20.79
N GLY A 84 -13.59 13.20 -20.43
CA GLY A 84 -13.15 14.52 -19.95
C GLY A 84 -12.26 14.41 -18.71
N THR A 85 -11.11 15.07 -18.76
CA THR A 85 -10.12 15.08 -17.68
C THR A 85 -10.66 15.87 -16.49
N VAL A 86 -11.41 15.22 -15.60
CA VAL A 86 -11.60 15.75 -14.24
C VAL A 86 -10.26 15.60 -13.55
N THR A 87 -9.56 16.71 -13.32
CA THR A 87 -8.29 16.65 -12.60
C THR A 87 -8.61 16.37 -11.14
N TYR A 88 -8.20 15.22 -10.58
CA TYR A 88 -8.36 14.91 -9.15
C TYR A 88 -7.76 16.00 -8.24
N ALA A 89 -6.80 16.78 -8.76
CA ALA A 89 -6.28 17.98 -8.11
C ALA A 89 -7.35 19.09 -7.94
N SER A 90 -8.28 19.24 -8.90
CA SER A 90 -9.40 20.19 -8.81
C SER A 90 -10.47 19.75 -7.81
N MET A 91 -10.73 18.44 -7.69
CA MET A 91 -11.60 17.86 -6.65
C MET A 91 -11.07 18.21 -5.25
N ALA A 92 -9.77 17.92 -5.01
CA ALA A 92 -9.10 18.26 -3.75
C ALA A 92 -9.02 19.77 -3.46
N SER A 93 -9.13 20.63 -4.48
CA SER A 93 -9.12 22.09 -4.32
C SER A 93 -10.51 22.66 -4.04
N LYS A 94 -11.57 22.08 -4.63
CA LYS A 94 -12.97 22.52 -4.43
C LYS A 94 -13.52 22.20 -3.05
N ALA A 95 -13.13 21.07 -2.46
CA ALA A 95 -13.58 20.70 -1.12
C ALA A 95 -13.03 21.63 -0.01
N ALA A 96 -11.86 22.24 -0.22
CA ALA A 96 -11.27 23.21 0.72
C ALA A 96 -12.01 24.56 0.76
N GLU A 97 -12.87 24.84 -0.22
CA GLU A 97 -13.58 26.11 -0.34
C GLU A 97 -14.99 26.07 0.29
N LYS A 98 -15.48 24.87 0.63
CA LYS A 98 -16.76 24.67 1.35
C LYS A 98 -16.73 25.12 2.82
N ASP A 99 -15.56 25.42 3.38
CA ASP A 99 -15.37 25.75 4.80
C ASP A 99 -15.68 27.23 5.17
N LYS A 100 -16.29 28.00 4.26
CA LYS A 100 -16.61 29.42 4.47
C LYS A 100 -18.08 29.81 4.38
N LYS A 101 -19.03 28.87 4.29
CA LYS A 101 -20.47 29.22 4.28
C LYS A 101 -21.22 28.61 5.46
N GLN A 102 -21.59 29.51 6.36
CA GLN A 102 -22.40 29.34 7.55
C GLN A 102 -23.71 28.57 7.31
N MET A 103 -24.03 27.70 8.27
CA MET A 103 -25.17 26.79 8.31
C MET A 103 -26.51 27.51 8.57
N SER A 104 -27.57 27.02 7.93
CA SER A 104 -28.95 27.06 8.43
C SER A 104 -29.72 25.81 7.96
N PRO A 105 -30.71 25.28 8.72
CA PRO A 105 -31.01 23.86 8.74
C PRO A 105 -32.19 23.43 7.87
N THR A 106 -32.25 22.11 7.67
CA THR A 106 -33.39 21.28 7.24
C THR A 106 -33.43 20.95 5.75
N GLN A 107 -32.91 19.77 5.43
CA GLN A 107 -33.56 18.83 4.52
C GLN A 107 -33.01 17.43 4.81
N SER A 108 -33.88 16.57 5.32
CA SER A 108 -33.64 15.13 5.50
C SER A 108 -33.37 14.50 4.13
N PRO A 109 -32.26 13.79 3.89
CA PRO A 109 -32.09 13.10 2.63
C PRO A 109 -32.94 11.82 2.66
N SER A 110 -33.94 11.79 1.80
CA SER A 110 -34.62 10.58 1.32
C SER A 110 -33.58 9.57 0.79
N PRO A 111 -33.86 8.25 0.80
CA PRO A 111 -32.88 7.21 0.50
C PRO A 111 -32.55 7.24 -1.00
N SER A 112 -31.51 7.99 -1.36
CA SER A 112 -31.17 8.32 -2.74
C SER A 112 -30.18 7.31 -3.32
N ASN A 113 -30.33 7.06 -4.62
CA ASN A 113 -29.40 6.34 -5.49
C ASN A 113 -28.02 7.04 -5.55
N SER A 114 -27.29 7.07 -4.43
CA SER A 114 -25.97 7.67 -4.40
C SER A 114 -25.00 6.81 -5.20
N LYS A 115 -24.34 7.41 -6.20
CA LYS A 115 -23.28 6.79 -7.02
C LYS A 115 -21.89 6.93 -6.41
N THR A 116 -21.80 7.47 -5.19
CA THR A 116 -20.55 7.70 -4.47
C THR A 116 -20.49 6.90 -3.18
N PHE A 117 -19.31 6.88 -2.55
CA PHE A 117 -19.14 6.30 -1.23
C PHE A 117 -19.79 7.16 -0.13
N VAL A 118 -20.38 6.48 0.85
CA VAL A 118 -20.68 7.05 2.16
C VAL A 118 -19.49 6.78 3.07
N ILE A 119 -18.92 7.83 3.64
CA ILE A 119 -17.78 7.73 4.55
C ILE A 119 -18.26 7.89 6.00
N THR A 120 -17.95 6.88 6.83
CA THR A 120 -18.25 6.89 8.27
C THR A 120 -16.94 6.91 9.06
N ASP A 121 -16.76 7.87 9.95
CA ASP A 121 -15.58 7.95 10.82
C ASP A 121 -15.77 7.09 12.08
N ARG A 122 -14.73 6.35 12.48
CA ARG A 122 -14.66 5.57 13.73
C ARG A 122 -13.30 5.69 14.40
N VAL A 123 -13.30 5.62 15.74
CA VAL A 123 -12.10 5.55 16.56
C VAL A 123 -11.86 4.10 16.94
N GLY A 124 -10.64 3.59 16.73
CA GLY A 124 -10.27 2.22 17.08
C GLY A 124 -9.06 1.68 16.30
N ASP A 125 -8.74 0.40 16.52
CA ASP A 125 -7.74 -0.30 15.70
C ASP A 125 -8.40 -0.77 14.40
N ILE A 126 -7.91 -0.26 13.26
CA ILE A 126 -8.38 -0.69 11.94
C ILE A 126 -8.22 -2.20 11.73
N PHE A 127 -7.26 -2.83 12.41
CA PHE A 127 -6.98 -4.26 12.28
C PHE A 127 -7.94 -5.15 13.09
N ASP A 128 -8.78 -4.58 13.95
CA ASP A 128 -9.87 -5.29 14.65
C ASP A 128 -11.10 -5.44 13.73
N ALA A 129 -10.85 -5.99 12.54
CA ALA A 129 -11.85 -6.18 11.50
C ALA A 129 -12.37 -7.63 11.53
N PRO A 130 -13.61 -7.87 11.07
CA PRO A 130 -14.12 -9.20 10.83
C PRO A 130 -13.45 -9.82 9.60
N ASP A 131 -13.47 -11.15 9.55
CA ASP A 131 -13.08 -11.92 8.38
C ASP A 131 -13.78 -11.39 7.10
N GLY A 132 -13.03 -11.35 6.00
CA GLY A 132 -13.51 -10.82 4.71
C GLY A 132 -13.41 -9.30 4.56
N ALA A 133 -13.03 -8.55 5.59
CA ALA A 133 -12.86 -7.11 5.47
C ALA A 133 -11.73 -6.74 4.51
N VAL A 134 -11.91 -5.68 3.73
CA VAL A 134 -10.83 -5.02 2.97
C VAL A 134 -10.25 -3.91 3.83
N ILE A 135 -8.98 -4.01 4.17
CA ILE A 135 -8.27 -2.98 4.92
C ILE A 135 -7.32 -2.24 3.99
N ILE A 136 -7.61 -0.96 3.77
CA ILE A 136 -6.96 -0.13 2.77
C ILE A 136 -5.90 0.79 3.40
N HIS A 137 -4.74 0.88 2.76
CA HIS A 137 -3.72 1.86 3.10
C HIS A 137 -2.98 2.42 1.87
N ALA A 138 -2.35 3.58 2.04
CA ALA A 138 -1.47 4.18 1.04
C ALA A 138 -0.06 3.58 1.09
N CYS A 139 0.47 3.28 -0.09
CA CYS A 139 1.71 2.58 -0.32
C CYS A 139 2.68 3.37 -1.20
N ASN A 140 3.97 3.08 -1.02
CA ASN A 140 4.97 3.44 -2.00
C ASN A 140 5.12 2.34 -3.07
N CYS A 141 5.84 2.62 -4.15
CA CYS A 141 6.10 1.65 -5.22
C CYS A 141 7.45 0.91 -5.09
N MET A 142 8.13 1.01 -3.93
CA MET A 142 9.47 0.44 -3.70
C MET A 142 9.46 -0.84 -2.87
N GLY A 143 8.29 -1.43 -2.60
CA GLY A 143 8.19 -2.67 -1.82
C GLY A 143 8.54 -2.51 -0.34
N SER A 144 8.31 -1.32 0.24
CA SER A 144 8.69 -1.02 1.62
C SER A 144 7.50 -0.71 2.53
N TRP A 145 7.33 -1.49 3.59
CA TRP A 145 6.42 -1.25 4.71
C TRP A 145 7.23 -1.09 6.01
N ALA A 146 8.10 -0.09 6.05
CA ALA A 146 9.11 0.04 7.11
C ALA A 146 8.72 0.94 8.29
N ALA A 147 7.67 1.75 8.18
CA ALA A 147 7.30 2.72 9.20
C ALA A 147 5.81 3.07 9.20
N GLY A 148 5.35 3.74 10.27
CA GLY A 148 3.96 4.15 10.45
C GLY A 148 3.00 2.97 10.41
N ILE A 149 1.77 3.20 9.93
CA ILE A 149 0.77 2.13 9.83
C ILE A 149 1.23 0.97 8.93
N ALA A 150 2.02 1.24 7.89
CA ALA A 150 2.55 0.19 7.01
C ALA A 150 3.42 -0.82 7.78
N ALA A 151 4.20 -0.39 8.78
CA ALA A 151 4.95 -1.32 9.63
C ALA A 151 4.01 -2.25 10.42
N ALA A 152 2.89 -1.73 10.93
CA ALA A 152 1.87 -2.55 11.59
C ALA A 152 1.19 -3.55 10.62
N PHE A 153 0.90 -3.13 9.38
CA PHE A 153 0.47 -4.05 8.32
C PHE A 153 1.50 -5.17 8.09
N LYS A 154 2.79 -4.83 8.00
CA LYS A 154 3.85 -5.84 7.79
C LYS A 154 3.95 -6.85 8.92
N GLN A 155 3.79 -6.39 10.16
CA GLN A 155 3.82 -7.27 11.33
C GLN A 155 2.63 -8.23 11.35
N ARG A 156 1.43 -7.74 11.03
CA ARG A 156 0.18 -8.52 11.08
C ARG A 156 -0.03 -9.40 9.83
N TYR A 157 0.45 -8.96 8.66
CA TYR A 157 0.26 -9.62 7.37
C TYR A 157 1.61 -9.87 6.65
N PRO A 158 2.51 -10.69 7.21
CA PRO A 158 3.83 -10.93 6.62
C PRO A 158 3.78 -11.57 5.23
N LYS A 159 2.80 -12.45 4.93
CA LYS A 159 2.65 -13.04 3.60
C LYS A 159 2.07 -12.04 2.60
N ALA A 160 1.13 -11.20 3.03
CA ALA A 160 0.64 -10.11 2.20
C ALA A 160 1.77 -9.12 1.86
N PHE A 161 2.63 -8.79 2.84
CA PHE A 161 3.84 -8.00 2.59
C PHE A 161 4.75 -8.66 1.55
N ALA A 162 4.98 -9.98 1.64
CA ALA A 162 5.79 -10.70 0.65
C ALA A 162 5.20 -10.58 -0.77
N LYS A 163 3.87 -10.70 -0.91
CA LYS A 163 3.16 -10.51 -2.18
C LYS A 163 3.30 -9.08 -2.72
N TYR A 164 3.10 -8.08 -1.86
CA TYR A 164 3.30 -6.66 -2.19
C TYR A 164 4.74 -6.35 -2.62
N ALA A 165 5.74 -6.84 -1.87
CA ALA A 165 7.15 -6.62 -2.16
C ALA A 165 7.57 -7.29 -3.48
N LEU A 166 7.09 -8.50 -3.74
CA LEU A 166 7.29 -9.18 -5.02
C LEU A 166 6.64 -8.41 -6.17
N HIS A 167 5.41 -7.92 -6.00
CA HIS A 167 4.73 -7.12 -7.00
C HIS A 167 5.50 -5.83 -7.32
N CYS A 168 6.05 -5.15 -6.29
CA CYS A 168 6.91 -3.98 -6.49
C CYS A 168 8.23 -4.32 -7.19
N LYS A 169 8.82 -5.49 -6.91
CA LYS A 169 10.06 -5.94 -7.55
C LYS A 169 9.86 -6.27 -9.04
N GLN A 170 8.68 -6.76 -9.41
CA GLN A 170 8.34 -7.16 -10.78
C GLN A 170 7.89 -5.99 -11.68
N ASN A 171 7.73 -4.80 -11.11
CA ASN A 171 7.24 -3.63 -11.82
C ASN A 171 8.16 -2.43 -11.59
N THR A 172 8.05 -1.42 -12.44
CA THR A 172 8.75 -0.16 -12.19
C THR A 172 7.91 0.73 -11.27
N PRO A 173 8.51 1.64 -10.48
CA PRO A 173 7.74 2.60 -9.70
C PRO A 173 6.75 3.41 -10.52
N ASN A 174 7.10 3.78 -11.76
CA ASN A 174 6.22 4.54 -12.64
C ASN A 174 5.02 3.73 -13.15
N SER A 175 5.17 2.42 -13.38
CA SER A 175 4.06 1.57 -13.83
C SER A 175 3.06 1.24 -12.72
N LEU A 176 3.49 1.33 -11.45
CA LEU A 176 2.60 1.17 -10.28
C LEU A 176 1.94 2.48 -9.85
N TRP A 177 2.48 3.63 -10.22
CA TRP A 177 2.06 4.90 -9.65
C TRP A 177 0.64 5.31 -10.10
N GLY A 178 -0.30 5.33 -9.15
CA GLY A 178 -1.73 5.51 -9.41
C GLY A 178 -2.50 4.22 -9.66
N THR A 179 -1.89 3.05 -9.45
CA THR A 179 -2.59 1.76 -9.46
C THR A 179 -2.88 1.28 -8.05
N ALA A 180 -3.50 0.10 -7.93
CA ALA A 180 -3.68 -0.58 -6.66
C ALA A 180 -3.38 -2.08 -6.78
N LEU A 181 -3.21 -2.72 -5.63
CA LEU A 181 -3.12 -4.16 -5.49
C LEU A 181 -4.09 -4.60 -4.39
N LEU A 182 -5.03 -5.48 -4.74
CA LEU A 182 -5.87 -6.20 -3.79
C LEU A 182 -5.22 -7.55 -3.49
N ILE A 183 -4.79 -7.75 -2.25
CA ILE A 183 -4.19 -9.01 -1.80
C ILE A 183 -5.25 -9.80 -1.03
N PRO A 184 -5.57 -11.04 -1.42
CA PRO A 184 -6.55 -11.86 -0.69
C PRO A 184 -6.03 -12.26 0.70
N PRO A 185 -6.87 -12.79 1.59
CA PRO A 185 -6.42 -13.39 2.84
C PRO A 185 -5.35 -14.48 2.58
N MET A 186 -4.12 -14.27 3.07
CA MET A 186 -3.01 -15.22 2.87
C MET A 186 -2.53 -15.88 4.17
N GLU A 187 -2.85 -15.29 5.31
CA GLU A 187 -2.35 -15.75 6.60
C GLU A 187 -3.02 -17.06 7.01
N THR A 188 -2.21 -18.04 7.42
CA THR A 188 -2.69 -19.37 7.83
C THR A 188 -3.10 -19.39 9.31
N LYS A 189 -2.54 -18.47 10.09
CA LYS A 189 -2.87 -18.20 11.48
C LYS A 189 -2.94 -16.69 11.60
N GLY A 190 -4.11 -16.14 11.91
CA GLY A 190 -4.30 -14.69 11.99
C GLY A 190 -5.52 -14.20 11.21
N PRO A 191 -5.62 -12.88 10.98
CA PRO A 191 -6.82 -12.26 10.45
C PRO A 191 -7.06 -12.63 8.99
N ARG A 192 -8.31 -12.90 8.61
CA ARG A 192 -8.68 -13.24 7.23
C ARG A 192 -9.16 -12.03 6.46
N HIS A 193 -8.28 -11.04 6.34
CA HIS A 193 -8.60 -9.77 5.67
C HIS A 193 -7.96 -9.70 4.29
N TYR A 194 -8.64 -8.98 3.39
CA TYR A 194 -8.02 -8.45 2.19
C TYR A 194 -7.16 -7.24 2.55
N VAL A 195 -5.98 -7.12 1.92
CA VAL A 195 -5.14 -5.92 2.05
C VAL A 195 -5.19 -5.12 0.76
N GLY A 196 -5.77 -3.92 0.83
CA GLY A 196 -5.86 -2.98 -0.29
C GLY A 196 -4.69 -2.00 -0.29
N CYS A 197 -3.76 -2.17 -1.23
CA CYS A 197 -2.58 -1.32 -1.36
C CYS A 197 -2.81 -0.25 -2.43
N LEU A 198 -2.86 1.04 -2.07
CA LEU A 198 -2.96 2.15 -3.02
C LEU A 198 -1.58 2.71 -3.34
N PHE A 199 -1.11 2.64 -4.58
CA PHE A 199 0.22 3.13 -4.96
C PHE A 199 0.23 4.64 -5.23
N THR A 200 0.20 5.44 -4.16
CA THR A 200 0.07 6.90 -4.28
C THR A 200 1.41 7.65 -4.37
N SER A 201 2.52 6.99 -4.02
CA SER A 201 3.87 7.57 -4.13
C SER A 201 4.86 6.60 -4.76
N ARG A 202 5.72 7.05 -5.67
CA ARG A 202 6.77 6.23 -6.29
C ARG A 202 7.82 5.78 -5.29
N ARG A 203 8.16 6.63 -4.32
CA ARG A 203 9.16 6.35 -3.27
C ARG A 203 8.57 6.63 -1.89
N TYR A 204 9.39 6.54 -0.84
CA TYR A 204 9.01 6.81 0.55
C TYR A 204 10.06 7.65 1.28
N GLY A 205 9.76 8.04 2.52
CA GLY A 205 10.67 8.84 3.35
C GLY A 205 10.92 10.22 2.73
N ARG A 206 12.18 10.66 2.72
CA ARG A 206 12.57 11.96 2.12
C ARG A 206 12.37 12.03 0.61
N GLY A 207 12.28 10.88 -0.07
CA GLY A 207 12.10 10.82 -1.52
C GLY A 207 10.65 10.66 -1.97
N LYS A 208 9.69 10.68 -1.04
CA LYS A 208 8.24 10.57 -1.36
C LYS A 208 7.81 11.64 -2.36
N ASP A 209 6.80 11.34 -3.16
CA ASP A 209 6.20 12.31 -4.07
C ASP A 209 5.59 13.50 -3.31
N SER A 210 5.38 14.63 -4.00
CA SER A 210 4.77 15.80 -3.38
C SER A 210 3.30 15.54 -3.01
N PRO A 211 2.72 16.29 -2.04
CA PRO A 211 1.30 16.16 -1.72
C PRO A 211 0.38 16.28 -2.93
N ALA A 212 0.67 17.18 -3.88
CA ALA A 212 -0.11 17.33 -5.10
C ALA A 212 -0.04 16.09 -6.00
N GLN A 213 1.16 15.50 -6.14
CA GLN A 213 1.38 14.26 -6.89
C GLN A 213 0.68 13.06 -6.24
N ILE A 214 0.72 12.96 -4.91
CA ILE A 214 0.05 11.91 -4.15
C ILE A 214 -1.47 11.99 -4.31
N LEU A 215 -2.05 13.19 -4.18
CA LEU A 215 -3.48 13.41 -4.40
C LEU A 215 -3.90 13.07 -5.83
N ALA A 216 -3.12 13.50 -6.83
CA ALA A 216 -3.39 13.19 -8.23
C ALA A 216 -3.42 11.68 -8.56
N LYS A 217 -2.80 10.85 -7.71
CA LYS A 217 -2.78 9.38 -7.86
C LYS A 217 -3.69 8.64 -6.90
N THR A 218 -4.31 9.33 -5.93
CA THR A 218 -5.20 8.70 -4.95
C THR A 218 -6.50 8.23 -5.59
N GLY A 219 -7.14 9.07 -6.42
CA GLY A 219 -8.38 8.72 -7.13
C GLY A 219 -8.23 7.52 -8.08
N PRO A 220 -7.28 7.54 -9.03
CA PRO A 220 -7.06 6.42 -9.94
C PRO A 220 -6.74 5.10 -9.23
N ALA A 221 -5.97 5.16 -8.14
CA ALA A 221 -5.65 3.97 -7.35
C ALA A 221 -6.91 3.39 -6.68
N MET A 222 -7.78 4.24 -6.15
CA MET A 222 -9.05 3.82 -5.56
C MET A 222 -10.00 3.22 -6.60
N GLU A 223 -10.12 3.81 -7.78
CA GLU A 223 -10.92 3.27 -8.88
C GLU A 223 -10.46 1.85 -9.27
N ILE A 224 -9.14 1.68 -9.46
CA ILE A 224 -8.57 0.36 -9.76
C ILE A 224 -8.83 -0.64 -8.63
N LEU A 225 -8.72 -0.22 -7.37
CA LEU A 225 -9.01 -1.09 -6.24
C LEU A 225 -10.50 -1.51 -6.23
N VAL A 226 -11.41 -0.59 -6.50
CA VAL A 226 -12.85 -0.85 -6.62
C VAL A 226 -13.14 -1.88 -7.71
N GLU A 227 -12.53 -1.74 -8.88
CA GLU A 227 -12.65 -2.74 -9.95
C GLU A 227 -12.10 -4.11 -9.55
N MET A 228 -11.02 -4.17 -8.76
CA MET A 228 -10.52 -5.44 -8.21
C MET A 228 -11.51 -6.06 -7.21
N MET A 229 -12.15 -5.25 -6.36
CA MET A 229 -13.14 -5.71 -5.37
C MET A 229 -14.42 -6.22 -6.02
N ARG A 230 -14.75 -5.78 -7.24
CA ARG A 230 -15.92 -6.23 -8.00
C ARG A 230 -15.79 -7.61 -8.64
N LYS A 231 -14.57 -8.11 -8.78
CA LYS A 231 -14.34 -9.42 -9.39
C LYS A 231 -15.02 -10.51 -8.55
N PRO A 232 -15.71 -11.49 -9.15
CA PRO A 232 -16.43 -12.53 -8.40
C PRO A 232 -15.57 -13.25 -7.35
N THR A 233 -14.27 -13.41 -7.62
CA THR A 233 -13.29 -14.01 -6.70
C THR A 233 -13.07 -13.25 -5.39
N ALA A 234 -13.50 -12.00 -5.30
CA ALA A 234 -13.39 -11.16 -4.11
C ALA A 234 -14.75 -10.64 -3.65
N LYS A 235 -15.60 -10.20 -4.57
CA LYS A 235 -16.90 -9.57 -4.29
C LYS A 235 -17.74 -10.38 -3.31
N ASP A 236 -17.85 -11.69 -3.54
CA ASP A 236 -18.77 -12.56 -2.79
C ASP A 236 -18.30 -12.86 -1.36
N THR A 237 -17.06 -12.52 -1.03
CA THR A 237 -16.43 -12.75 0.28
C THR A 237 -16.10 -11.46 1.03
N ILE A 238 -16.24 -10.29 0.39
CA ILE A 238 -16.00 -8.99 1.03
C ILE A 238 -17.14 -8.63 1.97
N THR A 239 -16.82 -8.50 3.26
CA THR A 239 -17.80 -8.22 4.31
C THR A 239 -17.92 -6.73 4.63
N GLU A 240 -16.82 -5.98 4.56
CA GLU A 240 -16.79 -4.53 4.77
C GLU A 240 -15.52 -3.89 4.19
N ILE A 241 -15.51 -2.55 4.10
CA ILE A 241 -14.37 -1.76 3.62
C ILE A 241 -13.92 -0.82 4.74
N ARG A 242 -12.68 -1.00 5.19
CA ARG A 242 -12.01 -0.13 6.15
C ARG A 242 -10.85 0.60 5.51
N ILE A 243 -10.66 1.85 5.89
CA ILE A 243 -9.52 2.66 5.47
C ILE A 243 -8.97 3.42 6.67
N CYS A 244 -7.65 3.62 6.73
CA CYS A 244 -7.09 4.58 7.68
C CYS A 244 -7.19 5.99 7.10
N GLN A 245 -6.75 7.01 7.82
CA GLN A 245 -6.53 8.32 7.21
C GLN A 245 -5.33 8.25 6.24
N ILE A 246 -5.56 7.74 5.03
CA ILE A 246 -4.49 7.51 4.06
C ILE A 246 -3.78 8.83 3.71
N ASN A 247 -2.50 8.71 3.40
CA ASN A 247 -1.59 9.82 3.10
C ASN A 247 -1.31 10.83 4.26
N SER A 248 -2.06 10.81 5.38
CA SER A 248 -1.97 11.84 6.43
C SER A 248 -0.77 11.73 7.37
N GLY A 249 -0.20 10.54 7.51
CA GLY A 249 1.01 10.31 8.30
C GLY A 249 2.29 10.71 7.56
N LEU A 250 3.12 9.72 7.24
CA LEU A 250 4.45 9.95 6.65
C LEU A 250 4.44 10.53 5.24
N PHE A 251 3.29 10.56 4.57
CA PHE A 251 3.10 11.21 3.27
C PHE A 251 2.71 12.70 3.39
N SER A 252 2.37 13.17 4.60
CA SER A 252 2.17 14.58 4.93
C SER A 252 1.11 15.28 4.07
N VAL A 253 0.05 14.56 3.70
CA VAL A 253 -1.11 15.11 2.99
C VAL A 253 -2.24 15.29 4.00
N PRO A 254 -2.78 16.50 4.21
CA PRO A 254 -3.95 16.69 5.07
C PRO A 254 -5.07 15.70 4.72
N TRP A 255 -5.61 15.00 5.72
CA TRP A 255 -6.54 13.89 5.53
C TRP A 255 -7.75 14.31 4.68
N GLU A 256 -8.26 15.51 4.94
CA GLU A 256 -9.44 16.12 4.32
C GLU A 256 -9.31 16.15 2.79
N LYS A 257 -8.09 16.33 2.27
CA LYS A 257 -7.84 16.32 0.83
C LYS A 257 -7.94 14.93 0.22
N SER A 258 -7.52 13.89 0.95
CA SER A 258 -7.69 12.50 0.50
C SER A 258 -9.15 12.07 0.64
N LYS A 259 -9.81 12.45 1.75
CA LYS A 259 -11.24 12.21 2.00
C LYS A 259 -12.10 12.80 0.89
N ALA A 260 -11.89 14.06 0.53
CA ALA A 260 -12.62 14.73 -0.56
C ALA A 260 -12.54 13.98 -1.89
N ILE A 261 -11.35 13.47 -2.25
CA ILE A 261 -11.20 12.66 -3.46
C ILE A 261 -12.08 11.41 -3.37
N ILE A 262 -12.04 10.69 -2.25
CA ILE A 262 -12.81 9.43 -2.06
C ILE A 262 -14.32 9.68 -2.09
N GLU A 263 -14.80 10.78 -1.49
CA GLU A 263 -16.22 11.15 -1.47
C GLU A 263 -16.75 11.52 -2.86
N GLU A 264 -15.91 12.09 -3.71
CA GLU A 264 -16.25 12.49 -5.08
C GLU A 264 -16.08 11.36 -6.11
N LEU A 265 -15.53 10.20 -5.73
CA LEU A 265 -15.41 9.06 -6.64
C LEU A 265 -16.79 8.50 -7.00
N GLU A 266 -17.12 8.58 -8.29
CA GLU A 266 -18.25 7.87 -8.84
C GLU A 266 -17.90 6.39 -9.01
N ILE A 267 -18.48 5.55 -8.16
CA ILE A 267 -18.32 4.11 -8.25
C ILE A 267 -19.33 3.50 -9.24
N GLY A 268 -20.36 4.23 -9.64
CA GLY A 268 -21.40 3.71 -10.53
C GLY A 268 -22.37 2.75 -9.83
N ASP A 269 -23.36 2.27 -10.60
CA ASP A 269 -24.38 1.36 -10.10
C ASP A 269 -23.82 -0.06 -10.13
N GLY A 270 -23.70 -0.68 -8.95
CA GLY A 270 -23.14 -2.02 -8.83
C GLY A 270 -23.24 -2.57 -7.42
N ASP A 271 -23.00 -3.87 -7.32
CA ASP A 271 -23.22 -4.69 -6.12
C ASP A 271 -22.12 -4.57 -5.05
N LEU A 272 -21.22 -3.59 -5.16
CA LEU A 272 -20.22 -3.35 -4.13
C LEU A 272 -20.82 -2.53 -3.00
N ARG A 273 -20.46 -2.85 -1.76
CA ARG A 273 -20.79 -2.02 -0.59
C ARG A 273 -20.30 -0.59 -0.80
N LYS A 274 -21.18 0.38 -0.56
CA LYS A 274 -20.90 1.81 -0.73
C LYS A 274 -20.46 2.50 0.55
N GLU A 275 -20.37 1.79 1.68
CA GLU A 275 -19.84 2.35 2.93
C GLU A 275 -18.33 2.09 3.04
N ILE A 276 -17.57 3.15 3.33
CA ILE A 276 -16.17 3.07 3.73
C ILE A 276 -16.07 3.57 5.18
N ILE A 277 -15.53 2.74 6.06
CA ILE A 277 -15.32 3.11 7.47
C ILE A 277 -13.88 3.60 7.65
N VAL A 278 -13.72 4.86 8.00
CA VAL A 278 -12.42 5.50 8.26
C VAL A 278 -12.06 5.28 9.73
N TYR A 279 -10.95 4.60 9.97
CA TYR A 279 -10.44 4.37 11.32
C TYR A 279 -9.33 5.36 11.68
N THR A 280 -9.48 5.95 12.86
CA THR A 280 -8.47 6.79 13.53
C THR A 280 -8.06 6.15 14.84
N GLN A 281 -6.78 6.28 15.20
CA GLN A 281 -6.35 5.84 16.53
C GLN A 281 -6.84 6.83 17.60
N PRO A 282 -7.14 6.36 18.82
CA PRO A 282 -7.46 7.24 19.93
C PRO A 282 -6.36 8.29 20.14
N THR A 283 -6.75 9.55 20.32
CA THR A 283 -5.82 10.58 20.79
C THR A 283 -5.38 10.22 22.20
N SER A 284 -4.07 10.08 22.40
CA SER A 284 -3.43 9.81 23.69
C SER A 284 -3.50 10.99 24.64
#